data_AF-A0A1H6PKX3-F1
#
_entry.id   AF-A0A1H6PKX3-F1
#
_cell.length_a   1.000
_cell.length_b   1.000
_cell.length_c   1.000
_cell.angle_alpha   90.00
_cell.angle_beta   90.00
_cell.angle_gamma   90.00
#
_symmetry.space_group_name_H-M   'P 1'
#
loop_
_entity.id
_entity.type
_entity.pdbx_description
1 polymer ?
#
loop_
_entity_poly.entity_id
_entity_poly.type
_entity_poly.pdbx_seq_one_letter_code
_entity_poly.pdbx_strand_id
1 'polypeptide(L)'
;MKVKIKQWNAVSVWQWDVPNDEVCGICRVPFDGVCPVCKYPGDDCPLIIGKCAHSFHLHCLLKWLETETSKGLCPMCRQPFETADDAQQQQQVEETQRLHHHHRRTSEV
;
A
#
# COMPACT_ATOMS: atom_id res chain seq x y z
N MET A 1 -21.44 -18.76 40.76
CA MET A 1 -21.22 -17.34 41.12
C MET A 1 -21.40 -16.49 39.86
N LYS A 2 -22.17 -15.39 39.89
CA LYS A 2 -22.46 -14.54 38.72
C LYS A 2 -21.89 -13.14 38.94
N VAL A 3 -20.95 -12.72 38.10
CA VAL A 3 -20.38 -11.37 38.10
C VAL A 3 -21.13 -10.50 37.09
N LYS A 4 -21.46 -9.25 37.46
CA LYS A 4 -22.10 -8.26 36.58
C LYS A 4 -21.16 -7.06 36.43
N ILE A 5 -20.76 -6.75 35.20
CA ILE A 5 -20.01 -5.52 34.90
C ILE A 5 -21.00 -4.35 34.98
N LYS A 6 -20.67 -3.33 35.78
CA LYS A 6 -21.53 -2.14 35.97
C LYS A 6 -21.24 -1.04 34.96
N GLN A 7 -19.99 -0.89 34.59
CA GLN A 7 -19.52 0.15 33.67
C GLN A 7 -18.18 -0.30 33.08
N TRP A 8 -17.97 0.03 31.80
CA TRP A 8 -16.71 -0.19 31.10
C TRP A 8 -16.31 1.09 30.36
N ASN A 9 -15.11 1.59 30.64
CA ASN A 9 -14.51 2.70 29.91
C ASN A 9 -13.31 2.12 29.13
N ALA A 10 -13.48 1.92 27.83
CA ALA A 10 -12.43 1.38 26.97
C ALA A 10 -11.58 2.51 26.37
N VAL A 11 -10.30 2.22 26.14
CA VAL A 11 -9.37 3.07 25.39
C VAL A 11 -8.74 2.19 24.32
N SER A 12 -8.59 2.72 23.11
CA SER A 12 -7.97 2.03 21.98
C SER A 12 -7.02 2.98 21.26
N VAL A 13 -5.98 2.38 20.68
CA VAL A 13 -5.11 3.04 19.71
C VAL A 13 -5.28 2.34 18.37
N TRP A 14 -5.15 3.08 17.28
CA TRP A 14 -5.11 2.48 15.95
C TRP A 14 -3.65 2.10 15.63
N GLN A 15 -3.48 1.09 14.80
CA GLN A 15 -2.19 0.66 14.27
C GLN A 15 -2.42 0.15 12.85
N TRP A 16 -1.42 0.32 11.99
CA TRP A 16 -1.44 -0.29 10.66
C TRP A 16 -1.37 -1.82 10.73
N ASP A 17 -2.27 -2.50 10.01
CA ASP A 17 -2.22 -3.96 9.83
C ASP A 17 -1.30 -4.30 8.66
N VAL A 18 -0.01 -4.48 8.96
CA VAL A 18 1.04 -4.79 7.97
C VAL A 18 1.69 -6.14 8.28
N PRO A 19 1.76 -7.07 7.32
CA PRO A 19 2.07 -8.47 7.59
C PRO A 19 3.52 -8.78 7.98
N ASN A 20 4.49 -7.91 7.67
CA ASN A 20 5.92 -8.24 7.80
C ASN A 20 6.79 -7.21 8.53
N ASP A 21 6.43 -5.92 8.51
CA ASP A 21 7.26 -4.86 9.07
C ASP A 21 6.39 -3.82 9.80
N GLU A 22 6.89 -3.29 10.91
CA GLU A 22 6.29 -2.16 11.63
C GLU A 22 6.99 -0.83 11.31
N VAL A 23 8.07 -0.88 10.51
CA VAL A 23 8.91 0.26 10.15
C VAL A 23 9.10 0.36 8.65
N CYS A 24 9.21 1.59 8.15
CA CYS A 24 9.53 1.81 6.74
C CYS A 24 10.95 1.34 6.41
N GLY A 25 11.10 0.44 5.43
CA GLY A 25 12.41 -0.12 5.05
C GLY A 25 13.45 0.92 4.58
N ILE A 26 12.99 2.11 4.17
CA ILE A 26 13.84 3.22 3.68
C ILE A 26 14.24 4.16 4.83
N CYS A 27 13.28 4.75 5.54
CA CYS A 27 13.58 5.76 6.57
C CYS A 27 13.70 5.20 8.00
N ARG A 28 13.37 3.91 8.20
CA ARG A 28 13.43 3.19 9.49
C ARG A 28 12.61 3.83 10.63
N VAL A 29 11.64 4.66 10.28
CA VAL A 29 10.65 5.23 11.21
C VAL A 29 9.44 4.27 11.27
N PRO A 30 8.81 4.08 12.44
CA PRO A 30 7.55 3.34 12.56
C PRO A 30 6.46 3.89 11.65
N PHE A 31 5.58 3.03 11.16
CA PHE A 31 4.51 3.44 10.26
C PHE A 31 3.43 4.32 10.91
N ASP A 32 3.26 4.23 12.23
CA ASP A 32 2.39 5.16 12.98
C ASP A 32 3.06 6.53 13.21
N GLY A 33 4.34 6.65 12.83
CA GLY A 33 5.12 7.88 12.90
C GLY A 33 5.09 8.68 11.60
N VAL A 34 5.85 9.78 11.60
CA VAL A 34 5.94 10.69 10.46
C VAL A 34 7.27 10.45 9.74
N CYS A 35 7.25 10.32 8.41
CA CYS A 35 8.50 10.18 7.65
C CYS A 35 9.36 11.46 7.76
N PRO A 36 10.68 11.42 7.51
CA PRO A 36 11.57 12.58 7.69
C PRO A 36 11.25 13.80 6.81
N VAL A 37 10.40 13.63 5.79
CA VAL A 37 9.98 14.70 4.89
C VAL A 37 8.72 15.41 5.41
N CYS A 38 7.89 14.71 6.17
CA CYS A 38 6.64 15.23 6.68
C CYS A 38 6.84 15.88 8.07
N LYS A 39 6.13 16.98 8.31
CA LYS A 39 6.22 17.72 9.58
C LYS A 39 5.18 17.24 10.60
N TYR A 40 3.99 16.87 10.14
CA TYR A 40 2.86 16.45 10.96
C TYR A 40 2.30 15.13 10.44
N PRO A 41 1.73 14.29 11.31
CA PRO A 41 0.98 13.12 10.87
C PRO A 41 -0.29 13.58 10.13
N GLY A 42 -0.69 12.84 9.09
CA GLY A 42 -1.87 13.15 8.27
C GLY A 42 -1.91 12.32 6.99
N ASP A 43 -2.92 12.60 6.16
CA ASP A 43 -3.21 11.85 4.92
C ASP A 43 -2.18 12.08 3.80
N ASP A 44 -1.26 13.03 3.98
CA ASP A 44 -0.27 13.41 2.97
C ASP A 44 0.83 12.36 2.76
N CYS A 45 0.97 11.37 3.65
CA CYS A 45 2.03 10.36 3.57
C CYS A 45 1.49 8.94 3.86
N PRO A 46 0.64 8.39 2.97
CA PRO A 46 0.06 7.07 3.17
C PRO A 46 1.12 5.97 3.07
N LEU A 47 0.77 4.80 3.59
CA LEU A 47 1.54 3.59 3.37
C LEU A 47 1.25 3.02 1.98
N ILE A 48 2.31 2.66 1.28
CA ILE A 48 2.24 1.95 0.00
C ILE A 48 2.83 0.56 0.19
N ILE A 49 2.09 -0.45 -0.24
CA ILE A 49 2.50 -1.85 -0.20
C ILE A 49 2.74 -2.32 -1.63
N GLY A 50 3.96 -2.79 -1.91
CA GLY A 50 4.27 -3.39 -3.19
C GLY A 50 3.71 -4.82 -3.30
N LYS A 51 3.54 -5.33 -4.53
CA LYS A 51 3.19 -6.75 -4.76
C LYS A 51 4.17 -7.74 -4.10
N CYS A 52 5.40 -7.29 -3.87
CA CYS A 52 6.43 -8.04 -3.13
C CYS A 52 6.26 -8.02 -1.60
N ALA A 53 5.12 -7.55 -1.09
CA ALA A 53 4.76 -7.45 0.33
C ALA A 53 5.71 -6.61 1.20
N HIS A 54 6.46 -5.68 0.58
CA HIS A 54 7.23 -4.66 1.29
C HIS A 54 6.45 -3.35 1.34
N SER A 55 6.47 -2.73 2.52
CA SER A 55 5.70 -1.52 2.83
C SER A 55 6.63 -0.31 3.03
N PHE A 56 6.22 0.84 2.52
CA PHE A 56 6.97 2.09 2.64
C PHE A 56 6.03 3.27 2.84
N HIS A 57 6.54 4.34 3.46
CA HIS A 57 5.91 5.66 3.35
C HIS A 57 5.97 6.14 1.90
N LEU A 58 4.88 6.71 1.37
CA LEU A 58 4.81 7.21 -0.01
C LEU A 58 5.98 8.14 -0.36
N HIS A 59 6.24 9.17 0.45
CA HIS A 59 7.33 10.12 0.19
C HIS A 59 8.73 9.48 0.22
N CYS A 60 8.92 8.44 1.03
CA CYS A 60 10.19 7.72 1.05
C CYS A 60 10.38 6.92 -0.24
N LEU A 61 9.32 6.26 -0.70
CA LEU A 61 9.33 5.49 -1.94
C LEU A 61 9.52 6.38 -3.17
N LEU A 62 8.76 7.47 -3.30
CA LEU A 62 8.88 8.39 -4.44
C LEU A 62 10.31 8.95 -4.54
N LYS A 63 10.85 9.43 -3.42
CA LYS A 63 12.24 9.91 -3.36
C LYS A 63 13.26 8.84 -3.74
N TRP A 64 13.00 7.57 -3.40
CA TRP A 64 13.85 6.45 -3.82
C TRP A 64 13.75 6.22 -5.33
N LEU A 65 12.54 6.16 -5.88
CA LEU A 65 12.31 5.91 -7.30
C LEU A 65 12.88 7.03 -8.20
N GLU A 66 12.96 8.25 -7.71
CA GLU A 66 13.63 9.37 -8.39
C GLU A 66 15.15 9.20 -8.51
N THR A 67 15.77 8.32 -7.71
CA THR A 67 17.21 8.04 -7.82
C THR A 67 17.52 7.17 -9.03
N GLU A 68 18.59 7.51 -9.77
CA GLU A 68 19.00 6.79 -10.98
C GLU A 68 19.35 5.31 -10.73
N THR A 69 19.77 4.98 -9.51
CA THR A 69 20.14 3.62 -9.11
C THR A 69 18.93 2.72 -8.84
N SER A 70 17.75 3.31 -8.61
CA SER A 70 16.55 2.56 -8.26
C SER A 70 16.08 1.68 -9.41
N LYS A 71 16.15 2.18 -10.65
CA LYS A 71 15.68 1.50 -11.88
C LYS A 71 14.23 0.99 -11.77
N GLY A 72 13.38 1.65 -10.97
CA GLY A 72 12.01 1.20 -10.72
C GLY A 72 11.92 -0.09 -9.89
N LEU A 73 12.97 -0.45 -9.15
CA LEU A 73 13.04 -1.66 -8.35
C LEU A 73 12.74 -1.39 -6.87
N CYS A 74 12.14 -2.38 -6.22
CA CYS A 74 11.91 -2.38 -4.78
C CYS A 74 13.24 -2.27 -4.02
N PRO A 75 13.38 -1.35 -3.03
CA PRO A 75 14.60 -1.19 -2.25
C PRO A 75 15.05 -2.45 -1.50
N MET A 76 14.09 -3.32 -1.13
CA MET A 76 14.34 -4.48 -0.27
C MET A 76 14.69 -5.74 -1.07
N CYS A 77 13.93 -6.04 -2.11
CA CYS A 77 14.06 -7.31 -2.87
C CYS A 77 14.49 -7.14 -4.32
N ARG A 78 14.66 -5.90 -4.81
CA ARG A 78 15.06 -5.56 -6.19
C ARG A 78 14.15 -6.13 -7.29
N GLN A 79 12.93 -6.55 -6.95
CA GLN A 79 11.90 -6.87 -7.94
C GLN A 79 11.35 -5.55 -8.53
N PRO A 80 10.82 -5.55 -9.76
CA PRO A 80 10.06 -4.42 -10.28
C PRO A 80 8.99 -3.97 -9.28
N PHE A 81 8.99 -2.68 -8.93
CA PHE A 81 8.05 -2.16 -7.95
C PHE A 81 6.72 -1.85 -8.62
N GLU A 82 5.68 -2.56 -8.19
CA GLU A 82 4.29 -2.35 -8.59
C GLU A 82 3.46 -2.33 -7.32
N THR A 83 2.49 -1.40 -7.21
CA THR A 83 1.63 -1.36 -6.03
C THR A 83 0.66 -2.54 -6.06
N ALA A 84 0.18 -2.93 -4.88
CA ALA A 84 -0.87 -3.94 -4.77
C ALA A 84 -2.17 -3.49 -5.50
N ASP A 85 -2.46 -2.19 -5.52
CA ASP A 85 -3.64 -1.61 -6.16
C ASP A 85 -3.54 -1.64 -7.70
N ASP A 86 -2.35 -1.40 -8.26
CA ASP A 86 -2.09 -1.48 -9.70
C ASP A 86 -2.39 -2.89 -10.26
N ALA A 87 -2.23 -3.92 -9.43
CA ALA A 87 -2.54 -5.31 -9.79
C ALA A 87 -4.01 -5.49 -10.15
N GLN A 88 -4.90 -4.85 -9.40
CA GLN A 88 -6.34 -5.02 -9.52
C GLN A 88 -6.87 -4.24 -10.72
N GLN A 89 -6.34 -3.04 -10.97
CA GLN A 89 -6.72 -2.23 -12.12
C GLN A 89 -6.30 -2.86 -13.45
N GLN A 90 -5.10 -3.45 -13.54
CA GLN A 90 -4.66 -4.15 -14.76
C GLN A 90 -5.59 -5.31 -15.12
N GLN A 91 -6.02 -6.11 -14.14
CA GLN A 91 -6.95 -7.22 -14.37
C GLN A 91 -8.32 -6.74 -14.86
N GLN A 92 -8.87 -5.68 -14.25
CA GLN A 92 -10.14 -5.10 -14.69
C GLN A 92 -10.06 -4.50 -16.09
N VAL A 93 -8.96 -3.82 -16.43
CA VAL A 93 -8.74 -3.26 -17.77
C VAL A 93 -8.67 -4.37 -18.81
N GLU A 94 -7.93 -5.45 -18.54
CA GLU A 94 -7.87 -6.61 -19.44
C GLU A 94 -9.23 -7.30 -19.61
N GLU A 95 -9.96 -7.51 -18.51
CA GLU A 95 -11.28 -8.14 -18.54
C GLU A 95 -12.29 -7.28 -19.30
N THR A 96 -12.28 -5.97 -19.06
CA THR A 96 -13.09 -4.99 -19.79
C THR A 96 -12.73 -4.96 -21.27
N GLN A 97 -11.44 -5.02 -21.63
CA GLN A 97 -11.00 -5.08 -23.03
C GLN A 97 -11.42 -6.39 -23.71
N ARG A 98 -11.35 -7.53 -23.01
CA ARG A 98 -11.82 -8.83 -23.49
C ARG A 98 -13.34 -8.82 -23.73
N LEU A 99 -14.11 -8.23 -22.81
CA LEU A 99 -15.55 -8.04 -22.95
C LEU A 99 -15.89 -7.13 -24.14
N HIS A 100 -15.22 -5.99 -24.30
CA HIS A 100 -15.41 -5.11 -25.47
C HIS A 100 -15.07 -5.82 -26.78
N HIS A 101 -13.98 -6.60 -26.83
CA HIS A 101 -13.61 -7.34 -28.03
C HIS A 101 -14.58 -8.49 -28.33
N HIS A 102 -15.21 -9.07 -27.31
CA HIS A 102 -16.27 -10.07 -27.50
C HIS A 102 -17.57 -9.43 -28.01
N HIS A 103 -17.98 -8.29 -27.44
CA HIS A 103 -19.19 -7.58 -27.81
C HIS A 103 -19.12 -7.02 -29.25
N ARG A 104 -17.92 -6.60 -29.68
CA ARG A 104 -17.66 -6.15 -31.05
C ARG A 104 -17.74 -7.29 -32.08
N ARG A 105 -17.45 -8.53 -31.68
CA ARG A 105 -17.60 -9.73 -32.53
C ARG A 105 -19.04 -10.23 -32.66
N THR A 106 -19.90 -9.95 -31.68
CA THR A 106 -21.32 -10.38 -31.69
C THR A 106 -22.25 -9.37 -32.35
N SER A 107 -21.80 -8.13 -32.60
CA SER A 107 -22.59 -7.07 -33.25
C SER A 107 -22.47 -7.03 -34.79
N GLU A 108 -21.66 -7.91 -35.39
CA GLU A 108 -21.42 -8.00 -36.84
C GLU A 108 -22.18 -9.16 -37.52
N VAL A 109 -23.17 -9.76 -36.83
CA VAL A 109 -24.11 -10.78 -37.35
C VAL A 109 -25.53 -10.26 -37.17
#